data_AF-A0A1I5ERS9-F1
#
_entry.id   AF-A0A1I5ERS9-F1
#
_cell.length_a   1.000
_cell.length_b   1.000
_cell.length_c   1.000
_cell.angle_alpha   90.00
_cell.angle_beta   90.00
_cell.angle_gamma   90.00
#
_symmetry.space_group_name_H-M   'P 1'
#
loop_
_entity.id
_entity.type
_entity.pdbx_description
1 polymer ?
#
loop_
_entity_poly.entity_id
_entity_poly.type
_entity_poly.pdbx_seq_one_letter_code
_entity_poly.pdbx_strand_id
1 'polypeptide(L)'
;MATGIMKKIRLNLARNADYPNGSAQHGYEFVAPLNEEGFIDAESWRANRDPCRVRRFWEGEDDDHGHLVHRPGGSWAFTYDIDGEEDVEAGYRFGKHVFVPGEYVSIKDEDGELLTFQVSTVETV
;
A
#
# COMPACT_ATOMS: atom_id res chain seq x y z
N MET A 1 -8.32 21.16 -3.23
CA MET A 1 -8.81 20.84 -4.59
C MET A 1 -8.10 19.55 -4.97
N ALA A 2 -8.85 18.52 -5.33
CA ALA A 2 -8.29 17.25 -5.78
C ALA A 2 -7.38 17.47 -7.00
N THR A 3 -6.08 17.26 -6.84
CA THR A 3 -5.06 17.33 -7.92
C THR A 3 -4.26 16.04 -8.07
N GLY A 4 -4.58 15.02 -7.29
CA GLY A 4 -3.83 13.77 -7.26
C GLY A 4 -3.94 13.02 -8.58
N ILE A 5 -2.81 12.55 -9.09
CA ILE A 5 -2.72 11.73 -10.29
C ILE A 5 -2.74 10.27 -9.88
N MET A 6 -3.56 9.45 -10.53
CA MET A 6 -3.62 8.01 -10.27
C MET A 6 -2.27 7.36 -10.61
N LYS A 7 -1.67 6.73 -9.61
CA LYS A 7 -0.42 5.99 -9.74
C LYS A 7 -0.61 4.54 -9.35
N LYS A 8 0.09 3.64 -10.03
CA LYS A 8 0.36 2.28 -9.58
C LYS A 8 1.68 2.29 -8.82
N ILE A 9 1.66 1.85 -7.57
CA ILE A 9 2.80 1.80 -6.67
C ILE A 9 3.14 0.35 -6.39
N ARG A 10 4.42 -0.02 -6.50
CA ARG A 10 4.93 -1.32 -6.04
C ARG A 10 5.81 -1.16 -4.82
N LEU A 11 5.54 -1.95 -3.81
CA LEU A 11 6.31 -2.08 -2.59
C LEU A 11 6.94 -3.48 -2.55
N ASN A 12 8.24 -3.56 -2.29
CA ASN A 12 8.94 -4.82 -2.08
C ASN A 12 9.43 -4.90 -0.63
N LEU A 13 9.41 -6.08 -0.04
CA LEU A 13 9.86 -6.31 1.33
C LEU A 13 11.32 -5.87 1.47
N ALA A 14 11.58 -4.95 2.39
CA ALA A 14 12.93 -4.53 2.71
C ALA A 14 13.66 -5.63 3.49
N ARG A 15 14.98 -5.47 3.66
CA ARG A 15 15.77 -6.44 4.42
C ARG A 15 15.24 -6.63 5.85
N ASN A 16 15.14 -7.88 6.28
CA ASN A 16 14.85 -8.27 7.65
C ASN A 16 15.65 -9.54 8.02
N ALA A 17 15.34 -10.18 9.15
CA ALA A 17 16.09 -11.35 9.63
C ALA A 17 15.98 -12.55 8.67
N ASP A 18 14.77 -12.81 8.16
CA ASP A 18 14.47 -13.92 7.25
C ASP A 18 14.89 -13.62 5.79
N TYR A 19 14.83 -12.35 5.40
CA TYR A 19 15.17 -11.83 4.09
C TYR A 19 16.32 -10.83 4.18
N PRO A 20 17.58 -11.26 4.35
CA PRO A 20 18.72 -10.36 4.57
C PRO A 20 18.98 -9.40 3.39
N ASN A 21 18.51 -9.74 2.19
CA ASN A 21 18.61 -8.90 0.99
C ASN A 21 17.28 -8.23 0.61
N GLY A 22 16.25 -8.34 1.46
CA GLY A 22 14.86 -8.06 1.08
C GLY A 22 14.31 -9.10 0.11
N SER A 23 13.10 -8.86 -0.40
CA SER A 23 12.47 -9.73 -1.40
C SER A 23 11.59 -8.94 -2.35
N ALA A 24 11.80 -9.14 -3.66
CA ALA A 24 10.90 -8.63 -4.71
C ALA A 24 9.68 -9.54 -4.94
N GLN A 25 9.64 -10.69 -4.27
CA GLN A 25 8.56 -11.70 -4.34
C GLN A 25 7.62 -11.61 -3.13
N HIS A 26 7.88 -10.67 -2.22
CA HIS A 26 7.06 -10.38 -1.04
C HIS A 26 6.73 -8.89 -1.04
N GLY A 27 5.45 -8.52 -1.05
CA GLY A 27 5.06 -7.12 -0.97
C GLY A 27 3.69 -6.81 -1.53
N TYR A 28 3.52 -5.56 -1.98
CA TYR A 28 2.22 -5.02 -2.37
C TYR A 28 2.31 -4.26 -3.67
N GLU A 29 1.25 -4.33 -4.46
CA GLU A 29 0.98 -3.40 -5.55
C GLU A 29 -0.37 -2.76 -5.32
N PHE A 30 -0.45 -1.44 -5.37
CA PHE A 30 -1.71 -0.76 -5.20
C PHE A 30 -1.81 0.50 -6.05
N VAL A 31 -3.04 0.92 -6.30
CA VAL A 31 -3.35 2.14 -7.02
C VAL A 31 -3.82 3.20 -6.04
N ALA A 32 -3.23 4.39 -6.12
CA ALA A 32 -3.60 5.54 -5.31
C ALA A 32 -3.38 6.85 -6.07
N PRO A 33 -4.21 7.88 -5.88
CA PRO A 33 -3.91 9.21 -6.37
C PRO A 33 -2.83 9.84 -5.51
N LEU A 34 -1.71 10.23 -6.12
CA LEU A 34 -0.61 10.94 -5.46
C LEU A 34 -0.59 12.41 -5.85
N ASN A 35 -0.35 13.30 -4.89
CA ASN A 35 -0.08 14.71 -5.16
C ASN A 35 1.33 14.93 -5.74
N GLU A 36 1.69 16.17 -6.05
CA GLU A 36 3.00 16.53 -6.64
C GLU A 36 4.19 16.18 -5.74
N GLU A 37 3.96 16.07 -4.43
CA GLU A 37 4.97 15.70 -3.44
C GLU A 37 5.03 14.17 -3.20
N GLY A 38 4.17 13.38 -3.85
CA GLY A 38 4.12 11.92 -3.72
C GLY A 38 3.32 11.40 -2.53
N PHE A 39 2.54 12.23 -1.84
CA PHE A 39 1.61 11.80 -0.79
C PHE A 39 0.27 11.38 -1.38
N ILE A 40 -0.42 10.45 -0.72
CA ILE A 40 -1.78 10.06 -1.12
C ILE A 40 -2.74 11.24 -0.92
N ASP A 41 -3.43 11.65 -1.99
CA ASP A 41 -4.39 12.74 -1.96
C ASP A 41 -5.78 12.22 -1.56
N ALA A 42 -6.19 12.51 -0.32
CA ALA A 42 -7.44 12.02 0.24
C ALA A 42 -8.69 12.53 -0.50
N GLU A 43 -8.66 13.76 -1.05
CA GLU A 43 -9.77 14.32 -1.82
C GLU A 43 -9.95 13.57 -3.14
N SER A 44 -8.87 13.35 -3.89
CA SER A 44 -8.85 12.62 -5.17
C SER A 44 -9.20 11.16 -4.97
N TRP A 45 -8.72 10.53 -3.89
CA TRP A 45 -9.10 9.16 -3.53
C TRP A 45 -10.60 9.06 -3.28
N ARG A 46 -11.18 10.02 -2.55
CA ARG A 46 -12.62 10.00 -2.25
C ARG A 46 -13.47 10.07 -3.51
N ALA A 47 -12.99 10.74 -4.55
CA ALA A 47 -13.64 10.81 -5.86
C ALA A 47 -13.41 9.55 -6.72
N ASN A 48 -12.33 8.80 -6.50
CA ASN A 48 -11.89 7.69 -7.34
C ASN A 48 -11.59 6.42 -6.53
N ARG A 49 -12.51 6.00 -5.65
CA ARG A 49 -12.27 4.86 -4.74
C ARG A 49 -12.18 3.52 -5.46
N ASP A 50 -13.07 3.29 -6.42
CA ASP A 50 -13.19 2.04 -7.18
C ASP A 50 -11.88 1.58 -7.84
N PRO A 51 -11.12 2.44 -8.56
CA PRO A 51 -9.85 2.04 -9.15
C PRO A 51 -8.70 1.88 -8.13
N CYS A 52 -8.86 2.27 -6.86
CA CYS A 52 -7.81 2.17 -5.84
C CYS A 52 -7.68 0.75 -5.27
N ARG A 53 -7.37 -0.21 -6.15
CA ARG A 53 -7.18 -1.63 -5.82
C ARG A 53 -5.80 -1.87 -5.18
N VAL A 54 -5.71 -2.88 -4.33
CA VAL A 54 -4.46 -3.43 -3.81
C VAL A 54 -4.37 -4.92 -4.12
N ARG A 55 -3.13 -5.40 -4.31
CA ARG A 55 -2.71 -6.78 -4.43
C ARG A 55 -1.56 -7.01 -3.47
N ARG A 56 -1.71 -7.92 -2.51
CA ARG A 56 -0.60 -8.49 -1.73
C ARG A 56 -0.11 -9.71 -2.51
N PHE A 57 1.20 -9.85 -2.63
CA PHE A 57 1.83 -11.01 -3.25
C PHE A 57 2.88 -11.56 -2.31
N TRP A 58 2.87 -12.88 -2.13
CA TRP A 58 3.79 -13.56 -1.23
C TRP A 58 4.24 -14.90 -1.83
N GLU A 59 5.55 -15.18 -1.86
CA GLU A 59 6.08 -16.38 -2.52
C GLU A 59 5.58 -17.65 -1.83
N GLY A 60 4.83 -18.47 -2.57
CA GLY A 60 4.26 -19.72 -2.04
C GLY A 60 2.84 -19.61 -1.52
N GLU A 61 2.24 -18.41 -1.58
CA GLU A 61 0.83 -18.15 -1.24
C GLU A 61 0.07 -17.64 -2.48
N ASP A 62 -1.26 -17.70 -2.44
CA ASP A 62 -2.11 -17.02 -3.42
C ASP A 62 -2.11 -15.51 -3.16
N ASP A 63 -2.31 -14.70 -4.21
CA ASP A 63 -2.35 -13.25 -4.09
C ASP A 63 -3.67 -12.76 -3.45
N ASP A 64 -3.59 -12.01 -2.35
CA ASP A 64 -4.75 -11.32 -1.78
C ASP A 64 -5.08 -10.03 -2.50
N HIS A 65 -6.37 -9.80 -2.77
CA HIS A 65 -6.84 -8.63 -3.50
C HIS A 65 -7.84 -7.82 -2.69
N GLY A 66 -7.75 -6.50 -2.81
CA GLY A 66 -8.51 -5.61 -1.95
C GLY A 66 -8.59 -4.17 -2.45
N HIS A 67 -8.86 -3.25 -1.52
CA HIS A 67 -8.87 -1.81 -1.77
C HIS A 67 -8.04 -1.03 -0.77
N LEU A 68 -7.47 0.09 -1.23
CA LEU A 68 -6.94 1.13 -0.36
C LEU A 68 -8.10 1.94 0.23
N VAL A 69 -8.18 2.01 1.55
CA VAL A 69 -9.23 2.73 2.30
C VAL A 69 -8.67 3.85 3.15
N HIS A 70 -9.39 4.97 3.20
CA HIS A 70 -9.12 6.08 4.11
C HIS A 70 -10.11 6.05 5.28
N ARG A 71 -9.59 5.89 6.49
CA ARG A 71 -10.39 5.73 7.72
C ARG A 71 -10.70 7.07 8.40
N PRO A 72 -11.75 7.10 9.25
CA PRO A 72 -11.96 8.19 10.20
C PRO A 72 -10.68 8.42 11.03
N GLY A 73 -10.22 9.67 11.11
CA GLY A 73 -8.98 10.02 11.80
C GLY A 73 -7.75 10.16 10.89
N GLY A 74 -7.89 9.97 9.57
CA GLY A 74 -6.85 10.30 8.59
C GLY A 74 -5.82 9.20 8.35
N SER A 75 -6.05 7.98 8.85
CA SER A 75 -5.22 6.83 8.57
C SER A 75 -5.65 6.13 7.27
N TRP A 76 -4.71 5.44 6.65
CA TRP A 76 -4.94 4.63 5.46
C TRP A 76 -4.66 3.18 5.76
N ALA A 77 -5.27 2.29 4.98
CA ALA A 77 -5.09 0.87 5.13
C ALA A 77 -5.54 0.09 3.90
N PHE A 78 -5.20 -1.19 3.89
CA PHE A 78 -5.72 -2.14 2.94
C PHE A 78 -6.88 -2.91 3.58
N THR A 79 -7.88 -3.22 2.76
CA THR A 79 -8.99 -4.11 3.14
C THR A 79 -9.09 -5.16 2.05
N TYR A 80 -9.09 -6.43 2.44
CA TYR A 80 -9.14 -7.54 1.49
C TYR A 80 -10.57 -8.07 1.36
N ASP A 81 -10.94 -8.48 0.16
CA ASP A 81 -12.24 -9.10 -0.13
C ASP A 81 -12.07 -10.62 -0.03
N ILE A 82 -11.86 -11.11 1.19
CA ILE A 82 -11.74 -12.54 1.50
C ILE A 82 -13.07 -13.06 2.05
N ASP A 83 -13.47 -14.25 1.63
CA ASP A 83 -14.76 -14.85 1.96
C ASP A 83 -14.82 -15.18 3.47
N GLY A 84 -15.60 -14.41 4.23
CA GLY A 84 -15.96 -14.72 5.61
C GLY A 84 -15.43 -13.78 6.70
N GLU A 85 -14.31 -13.09 6.48
CA GLU A 85 -13.75 -12.09 7.40
C GLU A 85 -13.16 -10.91 6.60
N GLU A 86 -13.61 -9.68 6.90
CA GLU A 86 -12.90 -8.49 6.43
C GLU A 86 -11.56 -8.46 7.17
N ASP A 87 -10.50 -9.04 6.59
CA ASP A 87 -9.16 -8.84 7.14
C ASP A 87 -8.64 -7.46 6.75
N VAL A 88 -8.03 -6.83 7.74
CA VAL A 88 -7.77 -5.42 7.75
C VAL A 88 -6.30 -5.19 8.09
N GLU A 89 -5.49 -5.16 7.04
CA GLU A 89 -4.08 -4.82 7.17
C GLU A 89 -3.88 -3.29 7.24
N ALA A 90 -3.26 -2.82 8.32
CA ALA A 90 -3.12 -1.40 8.57
C ALA A 90 -1.81 -0.87 7.97
N GLY A 91 -1.91 -0.05 6.92
CA GLY A 91 -0.83 0.80 6.46
C GLY A 91 -0.39 1.76 7.58
N TYR A 92 0.73 1.49 8.23
CA TYR A 92 1.15 2.29 9.37
C TYR A 92 1.62 3.66 8.89
N ARG A 93 0.80 4.69 9.17
CA ARG A 93 1.09 6.11 8.86
C ARG A 93 1.27 6.45 7.38
N PHE A 94 0.70 5.69 6.45
CA PHE A 94 0.73 5.99 5.01
C PHE A 94 0.43 7.46 4.65
N GLY A 95 -0.49 8.12 5.36
CA GLY A 95 -0.78 9.55 5.16
C GLY A 95 0.36 10.51 5.52
N LYS A 96 1.48 10.00 6.05
CA LYS A 96 2.72 10.71 6.37
C LYS A 96 3.91 10.22 5.57
N HIS A 97 3.73 9.20 4.72
CA HIS A 97 4.78 8.66 3.86
C HIS A 97 4.61 9.20 2.44
N VAL A 98 5.76 9.50 1.83
CA VAL A 98 5.87 9.82 0.43
C VAL A 98 6.12 8.53 -0.35
N PHE A 99 5.38 8.33 -1.43
CA PHE A 99 5.55 7.20 -2.34
C PHE A 99 6.42 7.63 -3.52
N VAL A 100 7.73 7.60 -3.29
CA VAL A 100 8.77 7.88 -4.29
C VAL A 100 9.73 6.69 -4.34
N PRO A 101 10.17 6.22 -5.52
CA PRO A 101 11.08 5.08 -5.61
C PRO A 101 12.33 5.27 -4.74
N GLY A 102 12.65 4.23 -3.97
CA GLY A 102 13.75 4.21 -3.01
C GLY A 102 13.34 4.51 -1.57
N GLU A 103 12.23 5.21 -1.34
CA GLU A 103 11.70 5.50 0.00
C GLU A 103 11.14 4.26 0.68
N TYR A 104 11.03 4.32 2.01
CA TYR A 104 10.57 3.21 2.84
C TYR A 104 9.26 3.54 3.54
N VAL A 105 8.39 2.54 3.59
CA VAL A 105 7.09 2.58 4.26
C VAL A 105 6.95 1.36 5.15
N SER A 106 6.22 1.51 6.26
CA SER A 106 5.94 0.38 7.14
C SER A 106 4.47 0.01 7.06
N ILE A 107 4.22 -1.29 7.04
CA ILE A 107 2.88 -1.88 7.01
C ILE A 107 2.79 -2.81 8.20
N LYS A 108 1.68 -2.71 8.92
CA LYS A 108 1.37 -3.59 10.04
C LYS A 108 0.50 -4.72 9.51
N ASP A 109 1.05 -5.92 9.51
CA ASP A 109 0.41 -7.15 9.06
C ASP A 109 -0.70 -7.62 10.02
N GLU A 110 -1.43 -8.69 9.69
CA GLU A 110 -2.57 -9.22 10.47
C GLU A 110 -2.19 -9.65 11.89
N ASP A 111 -1.00 -10.25 12.06
CA ASP A 111 -0.43 -10.61 13.37
C ASP A 111 0.03 -9.38 14.19
N GLY A 112 -0.01 -8.22 13.56
CA GLY A 112 0.40 -6.96 14.13
C GLY A 112 1.91 -6.70 14.14
N GLU A 113 2.66 -7.52 13.40
CA GLU A 113 4.07 -7.27 13.11
C GLU A 113 4.22 -6.08 12.16
N LEU A 114 5.23 -5.24 12.42
CA LEU A 114 5.53 -4.08 11.58
C LEU A 114 6.65 -4.43 10.60
N LEU A 115 6.29 -4.68 9.35
CA LEU A 115 7.22 -4.94 8.27
C LEU A 115 7.57 -3.66 7.53
N THR A 116 8.80 -3.57 7.05
CA THR A 116 9.29 -2.43 6.27
C THR A 116 9.39 -2.81 4.81
N PHE A 117 8.88 -1.95 3.94
CA PHE A 117 8.89 -2.13 2.50
C PHE A 117 9.55 -0.95 1.82
N GLN A 118 10.22 -1.20 0.72
CA GLN A 118 10.77 -0.17 -0.15
C GLN A 118 9.83 0.08 -1.33
N VAL A 119 9.55 1.35 -1.60
CA VAL A 119 8.88 1.79 -2.83
C VAL A 119 9.79 1.46 -4.01
N SER A 120 9.40 0.50 -4.81
CA SER A 120 10.20 -0.03 -5.92
C SER A 120 9.86 0.68 -7.24
N THR A 121 8.57 0.86 -7.52
CA THR A 121 8.11 1.59 -8.71
C THR A 121 6.90 2.46 -8.39
N VAL A 122 6.78 3.56 -9.14
CA VAL A 122 5.62 4.46 -9.12
C VAL A 122 5.34 4.87 -10.57
N GLU A 123 4.22 4.42 -11.11
CA GLU A 123 3.89 4.55 -12.54
C GLU A 123 2.54 5.23 -12.71
N THR A 124 2.37 6.08 -13.72
CA THR A 124 1.06 6.67 -14.04
C THR A 124 0.12 5.60 -14.61
N VAL A 125 -1.11 5.55 -14.11
CA VAL A 125 -2.19 4.69 -14.63
C VAL A 125 -2.88 5.37 -15.81
#